data_AF-A0A1B1TDZ0-F1
#
_entry.id   AF-A0A1B1TDZ0-F1
#
_cell.length_a   1.000
_cell.length_b   1.000
_cell.length_c   1.000
_cell.angle_alpha   90.00
_cell.angle_beta   90.00
_cell.angle_gamma   90.00
#
_symmetry.space_group_name_H-M   'P 1'
#
loop_
_entity.id
_entity.type
_entity.pdbx_description
1 polymer ?
#
loop_
_entity_poly.entity_id
_entity_poly.type
_entity_poly.pdbx_seq_one_letter_code
_entity_poly.pdbx_strand_id
1 'polypeptide(L)'
;MHSMSGEDLASACEFFAHKDLRDSQKEMLLDSIDVLEENGFLIASAPTGIGKTAASLAAALKIKNKSTNGKKILFLTGRQSQHKIVVDTIKKINQKVSNELQIKLTDMIGRESMCNDVNTITGECSCEDGIEEKARRSNRMKLVKKILEQPMHV
;
A
#
# COMPACT_ATOMS: atom_id res chain seq x y z
N MET A 1 -2.11 -26.50 16.44
CA MET A 1 -1.08 -25.53 16.87
C MET A 1 0.22 -25.91 16.21
N HIS A 2 0.53 -25.35 15.04
CA HIS A 2 1.86 -25.49 14.45
C HIS A 2 2.78 -24.48 15.14
N SER A 3 3.84 -24.96 15.80
CA SER A 3 4.89 -24.07 16.30
C SER A 3 5.71 -23.58 15.11
N MET A 4 5.49 -22.35 14.68
CA MET A 4 6.34 -21.69 13.68
C MET A 4 7.77 -21.57 14.20
N SER A 5 8.75 -21.89 13.34
CA SER A 5 10.16 -21.70 13.67
C SER A 5 10.49 -20.20 13.77
N GLY A 6 11.60 -19.87 14.43
CA GLY A 6 12.08 -18.48 14.53
C GLY A 6 12.39 -17.85 13.17
N GLU A 7 12.80 -18.67 12.19
CA GLU A 7 13.06 -18.24 10.81
C GLU A 7 11.75 -17.92 10.07
N ASP A 8 10.70 -18.70 10.28
CA ASP A 8 9.38 -18.45 9.68
C ASP A 8 8.78 -17.14 10.17
N LEU A 9 8.98 -16.82 11.47
CA LEU A 9 8.52 -15.56 12.04
C LEU A 9 9.31 -14.35 11.52
N ALA A 10 10.64 -14.48 11.42
CA ALA A 10 11.48 -13.43 10.83
C ALA A 10 11.09 -13.17 9.37
N SER A 11 10.85 -14.23 8.61
CA SER A 11 10.34 -14.20 7.24
C SER A 11 8.96 -13.54 7.15
N ALA A 12 8.03 -13.86 8.06
CA ALA A 12 6.72 -13.24 8.12
C ALA A 12 6.78 -11.73 8.43
N CYS A 13 7.79 -11.28 9.19
CA CYS A 13 7.97 -9.90 9.59
C CYS A 13 8.82 -9.05 8.63
N GLU A 14 9.29 -9.61 7.52
CA GLU A 14 10.15 -8.95 6.51
C GLU A 14 9.58 -7.59 6.06
N PHE A 15 8.27 -7.53 5.85
CA PHE A 15 7.54 -6.33 5.43
C PHE A 15 6.84 -5.60 6.59
N PHE A 16 7.21 -5.85 7.84
CA PHE A 16 6.61 -5.18 8.97
C PHE A 16 7.24 -3.80 9.21
N ALA A 17 6.43 -2.75 9.35
CA ALA A 17 6.91 -1.37 9.37
C ALA A 17 7.61 -0.96 10.67
N HIS A 18 7.27 -1.58 11.80
CA HIS A 18 7.79 -1.20 13.12
C HIS A 18 8.87 -2.18 13.59
N LYS A 19 9.61 -1.81 14.65
CA LYS A 19 10.63 -2.68 15.26
C LYS A 19 9.98 -3.80 16.08
N ASP A 20 8.99 -3.42 16.89
CA ASP A 20 8.31 -4.34 17.80
C ASP A 20 6.93 -4.70 17.26
N LEU A 21 6.66 -6.01 17.19
CA LEU A 21 5.38 -6.58 16.79
C LEU A 21 4.63 -6.99 18.06
N ARG A 22 3.47 -6.36 18.32
CA ARG A 22 2.61 -6.71 19.46
C ARG A 22 1.92 -8.06 19.21
N ASP A 23 1.58 -8.79 20.25
CA ASP A 23 0.96 -10.13 20.12
C ASP A 23 -0.31 -10.12 19.24
N SER A 24 -1.19 -9.14 19.43
CA SER A 24 -2.41 -9.02 18.61
C SER A 24 -2.13 -8.70 17.13
N GLN A 25 -1.02 -8.01 16.84
CA GLN A 25 -0.60 -7.74 15.45
C GLN A 25 0.03 -8.99 14.84
N LYS A 26 0.77 -9.76 15.65
CA LYS A 26 1.37 -11.03 15.25
C LYS A 26 0.30 -12.04 14.88
N GLU A 27 -0.69 -12.24 15.74
CA GLU A 27 -1.84 -13.12 15.47
C GLU A 27 -2.51 -12.75 14.14
N MET A 28 -2.91 -11.48 13.97
CA MET A 28 -3.53 -11.00 12.73
C MET A 28 -2.63 -11.18 11.50
N LEU A 29 -1.32 -10.92 11.62
CA LEU A 29 -0.34 -11.10 10.55
C LEU A 29 -0.27 -12.57 10.11
N LEU A 30 -0.15 -13.50 11.06
CA LEU A 30 -0.01 -14.92 10.78
C LEU A 30 -1.29 -15.50 10.19
N ASP A 31 -2.45 -15.22 10.81
CA ASP A 31 -3.74 -15.64 10.28
C ASP A 31 -3.99 -15.10 8.86
N SER A 32 -3.55 -13.87 8.59
CA SER A 32 -3.66 -13.27 7.25
C SER A 32 -2.74 -13.96 6.24
N ILE A 33 -1.53 -14.35 6.63
CA ILE A 33 -0.61 -15.08 5.74
C ILE A 33 -1.22 -16.45 5.41
N ASP A 34 -1.58 -17.22 6.43
CA ASP A 34 -2.11 -18.58 6.26
C ASP A 34 -3.34 -18.60 5.35
N VAL A 35 -4.31 -17.71 5.60
CA VAL A 35 -5.53 -17.62 4.79
C VAL A 35 -5.26 -17.17 3.36
N LEU A 36 -4.32 -16.24 3.14
CA LEU A 36 -3.98 -15.75 1.80
C LEU A 36 -3.12 -16.73 0.99
N GLU A 37 -2.32 -17.59 1.63
CA GLU A 37 -1.61 -18.69 0.96
C GLU A 37 -2.61 -19.69 0.36
N GLU A 38 -3.69 -19.97 1.08
CA GLU A 38 -4.81 -20.83 0.64
C GLU A 38 -5.82 -20.12 -0.29
N ASN A 39 -5.53 -18.87 -0.71
CA ASN A 39 -6.42 -18.02 -1.51
C ASN A 39 -7.82 -17.80 -0.88
N GLY A 40 -7.90 -17.81 0.45
CA GLY A 40 -9.12 -17.57 1.22
C GLY A 40 -9.35 -16.10 1.60
N PHE A 41 -10.30 -15.88 2.51
CA PHE A 41 -10.68 -14.56 3.02
C PHE A 41 -10.64 -14.51 4.54
N LEU A 42 -10.00 -13.49 5.11
CA LEU A 42 -9.96 -13.27 6.55
C LEU A 42 -10.93 -12.15 6.95
N ILE A 43 -11.78 -12.43 7.94
CA ILE A 43 -12.60 -11.43 8.61
C ILE A 43 -12.07 -11.30 10.04
N ALA A 44 -11.46 -10.16 10.35
CA ALA A 44 -10.86 -9.91 11.67
C ALA A 44 -11.57 -8.74 12.37
N SER A 45 -12.01 -8.98 13.61
CA SER A 45 -12.43 -7.91 14.51
C SER A 45 -11.26 -7.50 15.38
N ALA A 46 -10.83 -6.25 15.27
CA ALA A 46 -9.69 -5.75 16.03
C ALA A 46 -9.94 -4.31 16.51
N PRO A 47 -9.58 -3.94 17.74
CA PRO A 47 -9.74 -2.57 18.25
C PRO A 47 -8.97 -1.52 17.42
N THR A 48 -9.40 -0.27 17.44
CA THR A 48 -8.65 0.84 16.80
C THR A 48 -7.30 1.06 17.49
N GLY A 49 -6.32 1.61 16.76
CA GLY A 49 -4.99 1.92 17.32
C GLY A 49 -4.04 0.74 17.54
N ILE A 50 -4.48 -0.52 17.32
CA ILE A 50 -3.60 -1.69 17.50
C ILE A 50 -2.60 -1.89 16.37
N GLY A 51 -2.71 -1.16 15.25
CA GLY A 51 -1.84 -1.32 14.07
C GLY A 51 -2.32 -2.33 13.02
N LYS A 52 -3.65 -2.54 12.88
CA LYS A 52 -4.27 -3.39 11.84
C LYS A 52 -3.67 -3.17 10.45
N THR A 53 -3.50 -1.91 10.07
CA THR A 53 -2.95 -1.50 8.76
C THR A 53 -1.56 -2.08 8.52
N ALA A 54 -0.69 -2.06 9.54
CA ALA A 54 0.67 -2.58 9.39
C ALA A 54 0.67 -4.11 9.26
N ALA A 55 -0.15 -4.80 10.04
CA ALA A 55 -0.26 -6.26 10.00
C ALA A 55 -0.83 -6.76 8.66
N SER A 56 -1.98 -6.21 8.22
CA SER A 56 -2.60 -6.63 6.96
C SER A 56 -1.74 -6.31 5.73
N LEU A 57 -1.06 -5.17 5.74
CA LEU A 57 -0.18 -4.77 4.66
C LEU A 57 1.06 -5.65 4.59
N ALA A 58 1.69 -5.96 5.73
CA ALA A 58 2.84 -6.86 5.79
C ALA A 58 2.49 -8.27 5.28
N ALA A 59 1.34 -8.81 5.69
CA ALA A 59 0.83 -10.09 5.19
C ALA A 59 0.68 -10.07 3.66
N ALA A 60 -0.07 -9.10 3.14
CA ALA A 60 -0.33 -8.99 1.70
C ALA A 60 0.95 -8.83 0.87
N LEU A 61 1.92 -8.06 1.37
CA LEU A 61 3.23 -7.89 0.74
C LEU A 61 4.04 -9.17 0.74
N LYS A 62 4.00 -9.95 1.83
CA LYS A 62 4.67 -11.25 1.89
C LYS A 62 4.16 -12.21 0.82
N ILE A 63 2.83 -12.33 0.74
CA ILE A 63 2.16 -13.19 -0.25
C ILE A 63 2.44 -12.73 -1.67
N LYS A 64 2.43 -11.42 -1.90
CA LYS A 64 2.84 -10.85 -3.19
C LYS A 64 4.27 -11.23 -3.55
N ASN A 65 5.22 -11.08 -2.61
CA ASN A 65 6.64 -11.33 -2.86
C ASN A 65 6.92 -12.82 -3.14
N LYS A 66 6.20 -13.73 -2.49
CA LYS A 66 6.26 -15.18 -2.76
C LYS A 66 5.62 -15.57 -4.10
N SER A 67 4.75 -14.73 -4.68
CA SER A 67 3.95 -15.12 -5.84
C SER A 67 4.69 -14.90 -7.16
N THR A 68 4.75 -15.93 -8.00
CA THR A 68 5.28 -15.88 -9.36
C THR A 68 4.39 -15.12 -10.35
N ASN A 69 3.12 -14.88 -9.99
CA ASN A 69 2.10 -14.37 -10.91
C ASN A 69 1.92 -12.85 -10.85
N GLY A 70 2.80 -12.12 -10.17
CA GLY A 70 2.79 -10.65 -10.14
C GLY A 70 1.53 -10.07 -9.49
N LYS A 71 1.14 -10.58 -8.31
CA LYS A 71 -0.03 -10.10 -7.56
C LYS A 71 0.05 -8.58 -7.30
N LYS A 72 -1.10 -7.91 -7.41
CA LYS A 72 -1.27 -6.50 -7.00
C LYS A 72 -2.09 -6.43 -5.73
N ILE A 73 -1.75 -5.46 -4.86
CA ILE A 73 -2.47 -5.22 -3.61
C ILE A 73 -3.34 -3.99 -3.82
N LEU A 74 -4.64 -4.12 -3.59
CA LEU A 74 -5.58 -3.01 -3.54
C LEU A 74 -5.97 -2.80 -2.08
N PHE A 75 -5.56 -1.67 -1.50
CA PHE A 75 -5.92 -1.31 -0.13
C PHE A 75 -7.09 -0.33 -0.16
N LEU A 76 -8.19 -0.69 0.49
CA LEU A 76 -9.42 0.10 0.52
C LEU A 76 -9.66 0.66 1.92
N THR A 77 -9.98 1.94 2.01
CA THR A 77 -10.32 2.60 3.28
C THR A 77 -11.31 3.73 3.06
N GLY A 78 -12.13 4.02 4.07
CA GLY A 78 -13.22 4.98 3.95
C GLY A 78 -12.84 6.45 4.16
N ARG A 79 -11.58 6.76 4.50
CA ARG A 79 -11.13 8.15 4.76
C ARG A 79 -9.76 8.41 4.16
N GLN A 80 -9.59 9.55 3.49
CA GLN A 80 -8.30 9.97 2.93
C GLN A 80 -7.18 10.02 3.98
N SER A 81 -7.47 10.42 5.23
CA SER A 81 -6.48 10.41 6.32
C SER A 81 -5.89 9.02 6.61
N GLN A 82 -6.61 7.94 6.29
CA GLN A 82 -6.11 6.57 6.42
C GLN A 82 -5.21 6.17 5.24
N HIS A 83 -5.38 6.78 4.05
CA HIS A 83 -4.43 6.59 2.94
C HIS A 83 -3.04 7.08 3.34
N LYS A 84 -2.96 8.25 3.99
CA LYS A 84 -1.70 8.76 4.55
C LYS A 84 -1.00 7.74 5.46
N ILE A 85 -1.76 7.05 6.33
CA ILE A 85 -1.21 6.03 7.22
C ILE A 85 -0.60 4.88 6.40
N VAL A 86 -1.26 4.43 5.33
CA VAL A 86 -0.74 3.39 4.44
C VAL A 86 0.54 3.85 3.74
N VAL A 87 0.53 5.05 3.16
CA VAL A 87 1.70 5.64 2.47
C VAL A 87 2.90 5.74 3.42
N ASP A 88 2.69 6.29 4.61
CA ASP A 88 3.77 6.45 5.60
C ASP A 88 4.24 5.10 6.15
N THR A 89 3.37 4.08 6.21
CA THR A 89 3.74 2.71 6.55
C THR A 89 4.63 2.09 5.47
N ILE A 90 4.28 2.23 4.18
CA ILE A 90 5.11 1.76 3.07
C ILE A 90 6.47 2.46 3.06
N LYS A 91 6.52 3.78 3.30
CA LYS A 91 7.81 4.50 3.41
C LYS A 91 8.71 3.89 4.49
N LYS A 92 8.15 3.57 5.65
CA LYS A 92 8.91 2.92 6.75
C LYS A 92 9.39 1.52 6.36
N ILE A 93 8.58 0.75 5.65
CA ILE A 93 8.99 -0.57 5.14
C ILE A 93 10.14 -0.41 4.13
N ASN A 94 10.00 0.50 3.17
CA ASN A 94 11.03 0.82 2.18
C ASN A 94 12.36 1.29 2.78
N GLN A 95 12.36 1.90 3.97
CA GLN A 95 13.59 2.26 4.67
C GLN A 95 14.34 1.04 5.24
N LYS A 96 13.66 -0.09 5.43
CA LYS A 96 14.20 -1.31 6.06
C LYS A 96 14.60 -2.38 5.04
N VAL A 97 13.84 -2.50 3.96
CA VAL A 97 14.04 -3.57 2.97
C VAL A 97 15.11 -3.19 1.94
N SER A 98 15.70 -4.19 1.29
CA SER A 98 16.67 -3.99 0.23
C SER A 98 16.07 -3.27 -0.98
N ASN A 99 16.92 -2.74 -1.87
CA ASN A 99 16.48 -2.04 -3.08
C ASN A 99 15.61 -2.93 -4.00
N GLU A 100 15.83 -4.24 -4.00
CA GLU A 100 15.08 -5.21 -4.81
C GLU A 100 13.65 -5.41 -4.30
N LEU A 101 13.42 -5.17 -3.02
CA LEU A 101 12.13 -5.33 -2.34
C LEU A 101 11.36 -4.02 -2.19
N GLN A 102 11.85 -2.92 -2.78
CA GLN A 102 11.20 -1.61 -2.70
C GLN A 102 9.77 -1.67 -3.25
N ILE A 103 8.85 -1.15 -2.44
CA ILE A 103 7.43 -1.19 -2.76
C ILE A 103 7.05 0.13 -3.42
N LYS A 104 6.54 0.01 -4.64
CA LYS A 104 5.85 1.10 -5.33
C LYS A 104 4.38 1.13 -4.91
N LEU A 105 3.88 2.33 -4.64
CA LEU A 105 2.49 2.57 -4.27
C LEU A 105 1.98 3.77 -5.04
N THR A 106 0.79 3.62 -5.63
CA THR A 106 0.02 4.72 -6.18
C THR A 106 -1.17 4.96 -5.27
N ASP A 107 -1.28 6.18 -4.74
CA ASP A 107 -2.45 6.60 -3.98
C ASP A 107 -3.49 7.21 -4.92
N MET A 108 -4.74 6.76 -4.81
CA MET A 108 -5.84 7.20 -5.66
C MET A 108 -6.90 7.85 -4.79
N ILE A 109 -7.08 9.16 -4.98
CA ILE A 109 -8.12 9.96 -4.31
C ILE A 109 -8.94 10.72 -5.35
N GLY A 110 -9.99 11.43 -4.89
CA GLY A 110 -10.87 12.20 -5.75
C GLY A 110 -10.13 13.25 -6.57
N ARG A 111 -10.64 13.53 -7.77
CA ARG A 111 -10.05 14.51 -8.70
C ARG A 111 -9.89 15.89 -8.07
N GLU A 112 -10.85 16.30 -7.25
CA GLU A 112 -10.83 17.57 -6.49
C GLU A 112 -9.59 17.73 -5.61
N SER A 113 -9.06 16.64 -5.07
CA SER A 113 -7.87 16.65 -4.24
C SER A 113 -6.57 16.48 -5.03
N MET A 114 -6.66 16.18 -6.33
CA MET A 114 -5.51 15.85 -7.20
C MET A 114 -5.29 16.87 -8.32
N CYS A 115 -6.30 17.67 -8.66
CA CYS A 115 -6.26 18.65 -9.74
C CYS A 115 -6.52 20.05 -9.18
N ASN A 116 -5.61 20.99 -9.47
CA ASN A 116 -5.78 22.39 -9.07
C ASN A 116 -6.85 23.13 -9.88
N ASP A 117 -7.17 22.65 -11.08
CA ASP A 117 -8.17 23.22 -11.98
C ASP A 117 -9.31 22.22 -12.14
N VAL A 118 -10.29 22.25 -11.24
CA VAL A 118 -11.41 21.32 -11.23
C VAL A 118 -12.66 22.01 -10.73
N ASN A 119 -13.75 21.85 -11.47
CA ASN A 119 -15.06 22.30 -11.05
C ASN A 119 -15.58 21.37 -9.95
N THR A 120 -15.81 21.91 -8.75
CA THR A 120 -16.23 21.14 -7.57
C THR A 120 -17.69 20.65 -7.63
N ILE A 121 -18.45 21.06 -8.63
CA ILE A 121 -19.84 20.63 -8.83
C ILE A 121 -19.90 19.52 -9.88
N THR A 122 -19.21 19.70 -11.02
CA THR A 122 -19.25 18.72 -12.13
C THR A 122 -18.12 17.70 -12.08
N GLY A 123 -17.05 17.98 -11.33
CA GLY A 123 -15.81 17.21 -11.32
C GLY A 123 -15.00 17.36 -12.61
N GLU A 124 -15.39 18.24 -13.54
CA GLU A 124 -14.67 18.45 -14.81
C GLU A 124 -13.46 19.37 -14.63
N CYS A 125 -12.44 19.20 -15.48
CA CYS A 125 -11.22 20.00 -15.47
C CYS A 125 -10.77 20.35 -16.89
N SER A 126 -10.25 21.55 -17.09
CA SER A 126 -9.67 22.05 -18.35
C SER A 126 -8.14 22.05 -18.34
N CYS A 127 -7.52 21.35 -17.39
CA CYS A 127 -6.08 21.43 -17.13
C CYS A 127 -5.17 20.97 -18.29
N GLU A 128 -5.73 20.34 -19.32
CA GLU A 128 -5.03 19.94 -20.54
C GLU A 128 -5.54 20.64 -21.82
N ASP A 129 -6.40 21.65 -21.68
CA ASP A 129 -6.95 22.41 -22.81
C ASP A 129 -5.88 23.28 -23.46
N GLY A 130 -5.85 23.29 -24.80
CA GLY A 130 -4.84 24.01 -25.58
C GLY A 130 -3.42 23.43 -25.52
N ILE A 131 -3.18 22.35 -24.76
CA ILE A 131 -1.89 21.66 -24.73
C ILE A 131 -1.75 20.76 -25.96
N GLU A 132 -0.68 20.94 -26.72
CA GLU A 132 -0.33 20.06 -27.85
C GLU A 132 -0.19 18.60 -27.42
N GLU A 133 -0.65 17.65 -28.24
CA GLU A 133 -0.70 16.22 -27.91
C GLU A 133 0.68 15.65 -27.50
N LYS A 134 1.75 16.10 -28.17
CA LYS A 134 3.13 15.70 -27.84
C LYS A 134 3.53 16.17 -26.44
N ALA A 135 3.18 17.41 -26.08
CA ALA A 135 3.44 17.97 -24.76
C ALA A 135 2.60 17.27 -23.69
N ARG A 136 1.32 17.01 -23.95
CA ARG A 136 0.41 16.26 -23.07
C ARG A 136 0.98 14.87 -22.73
N ARG A 137 1.39 14.11 -23.75
CA ARG A 137 2.01 12.78 -23.55
C ARG A 137 3.30 12.87 -22.73
N SER A 138 4.15 13.86 -23.00
CA SER A 138 5.38 14.09 -22.24
C SER A 138 5.10 14.41 -20.77
N ASN A 139 4.13 15.29 -20.50
CA ASN A 139 3.76 15.69 -19.14
C ASN A 139 3.18 14.52 -18.35
N ARG A 140 2.29 13.72 -18.95
CA ARG A 140 1.76 12.49 -18.32
C ARG A 140 2.87 11.50 -17.99
N MET A 141 3.86 11.33 -18.87
CA MET A 141 5.02 10.46 -18.60
C MET A 141 5.87 10.96 -17.43
N LYS A 142 6.11 12.27 -17.33
CA LYS A 142 6.80 12.89 -16.19
C LYS A 142 6.03 12.66 -14.88
N LEU A 143 4.71 12.80 -14.91
CA LEU A 143 3.85 12.56 -13.74
C LEU A 143 3.89 11.09 -13.31
N VAL A 144 3.77 10.15 -14.24
CA VAL A 144 3.90 8.72 -13.96
C VAL A 144 5.25 8.41 -13.32
N LYS A 145 6.34 8.96 -13.86
CA LYS A 145 7.68 8.79 -13.28
C LYS A 145 7.72 9.29 -11.84
N LYS A 146 7.22 10.51 -11.59
CA LYS A 146 7.18 11.11 -10.25
C LYS A 146 6.35 10.30 -9.24
N ILE A 147 5.18 9.79 -9.65
CA ILE A 147 4.33 8.93 -8.81
C ILE A 147 5.04 7.63 -8.45
N LEU A 148 5.82 7.06 -9.38
CA LEU A 148 6.50 5.78 -9.20
C LEU A 148 7.91 5.91 -8.58
N GLU A 149 8.43 7.14 -8.41
CA GLU A 149 9.72 7.41 -7.80
C GLU A 149 9.72 7.10 -6.29
N GLN A 150 8.67 7.53 -5.58
CA GLN A 150 8.49 7.23 -4.17
C GLN A 150 7.01 7.24 -3.77
N PRO A 151 6.61 6.45 -2.75
CA PRO A 151 5.26 6.48 -2.22
C PRO A 151 4.88 7.91 -1.79
N MET A 152 3.75 8.41 -2.26
CA MET A 152 3.28 9.77 -1.97
C MET A 152 1.78 9.78 -1.66
N HIS A 153 1.41 10.66 -0.73
CA HIS A 153 0.05 11.06 -0.45
C HIS A 153 -0.04 12.53 -0.86
N VAL A 154 -1.17 12.91 -1.44
CA VAL A 154 -1.41 14.27 -1.96
C VAL A 154 -1.60 15.27 -0.83
#